data_AF-A0A7K8JKR2-F1
#
_entry.id   AF-A0A7K8JKR2-F1
#
_cell.length_a   1.000
_cell.length_b   1.000
_cell.length_c   1.000
_cell.angle_alpha   90.00
_cell.angle_beta   90.00
_cell.angle_gamma   90.00
#
_symmetry.space_group_name_H-M   'P 1'
#
loop_
_entity.id
_entity.type
_entity.pdbx_description
1 polymer ?
#
loop_
_entity_poly.entity_id
_entity_poly.type
_entity_poly.pdbx_seq_one_letter_code
_entity_poly.pdbx_strand_id
1 'polypeptide(L)'
;VCRDFAVLEDHTLAHNLQEQEIEHHLATNVQRNRLVRHDLRVAKQLQEEDLKARAEIQQHQKDLERQDCEIAQEIQVKLVFEAEQRRKQEENDEDIARLLQQKELQEEKKRKKHYGESQGHNAYEDSYTENGGTKLRGMRQAMCDTPRREQELSDEEIARKLQDEELLAHEADQKAAQVAQDEEIARLLMAEEKKALKKGREREKSSFERRRHDQDWKYDASESMRSRSKEGPETQRHRSDRSSR
;
A
#
# COMPACT_ATOMS: atom_id res chain seq x y z
N VAL A 1 -66.78 -31.80 61.97
CA VAL A 1 -66.60 -32.91 61.00
C VAL A 1 -66.26 -32.37 59.61
N CYS A 2 -67.22 -32.04 58.73
CA CYS A 2 -66.91 -31.74 57.32
C CYS A 2 -65.98 -30.52 57.07
N ARG A 3 -66.02 -29.51 57.96
CA ARG A 3 -65.12 -28.33 57.84
C ARG A 3 -63.66 -28.66 58.11
N ASP A 4 -63.41 -29.60 59.02
CA ASP A 4 -62.07 -29.92 59.51
C ASP A 4 -61.28 -30.72 58.46
N PHE A 5 -61.99 -31.54 57.66
CA PHE A 5 -61.43 -32.20 56.48
C PHE A 5 -61.14 -31.21 55.34
N ALA A 6 -62.09 -30.30 55.02
CA ALA A 6 -61.89 -29.31 53.95
C ALA A 6 -60.65 -28.42 54.19
N VAL A 7 -60.45 -27.94 55.42
CA VAL A 7 -59.26 -27.15 55.79
C VAL A 7 -57.95 -27.95 55.67
N LEU A 8 -58.00 -29.26 55.92
CA LEU A 8 -56.83 -30.15 55.76
C LEU A 8 -56.52 -30.44 54.28
N GLU A 9 -57.55 -30.60 53.45
CA GLU A 9 -57.43 -30.73 51.99
C GLU A 9 -56.89 -29.44 51.36
N ASP A 10 -57.41 -28.28 51.73
CA ASP A 10 -56.92 -26.95 51.30
C ASP A 10 -55.45 -26.74 51.71
N HIS A 11 -55.07 -27.09 52.95
CA HIS A 11 -53.69 -26.97 53.42
C HIS A 11 -52.74 -27.91 52.65
N THR A 12 -53.18 -29.12 52.37
CA THR A 12 -52.42 -30.10 51.57
C THR A 12 -52.22 -29.60 50.13
N LEU A 13 -53.25 -29.01 49.51
CA LEU A 13 -53.14 -28.39 48.19
C LEU A 13 -52.15 -27.21 48.19
N ALA A 14 -52.25 -26.32 49.19
CA ALA A 14 -51.34 -25.18 49.32
C ALA A 14 -49.87 -25.61 49.49
N HIS A 15 -49.60 -26.65 50.28
CA HIS A 15 -48.25 -27.21 50.45
C HIS A 15 -47.68 -27.74 49.12
N ASN A 16 -48.44 -28.56 48.40
CA ASN A 16 -48.01 -29.12 47.11
C ASN A 16 -47.73 -28.03 46.06
N LEU A 17 -48.53 -26.96 46.03
CA LEU A 17 -48.30 -25.82 45.13
C LEU A 17 -47.04 -25.04 45.51
N GLN A 18 -46.80 -24.83 46.80
CA GLN A 18 -45.59 -24.18 47.31
C GLN A 18 -44.32 -25.02 47.00
N GLU A 19 -44.39 -26.34 47.13
CA GLU A 19 -43.29 -27.24 46.75
C GLU A 19 -42.99 -27.16 45.26
N GLN A 20 -44.01 -27.20 44.39
CA GLN A 20 -43.84 -27.06 42.94
C GLN A 20 -43.23 -25.70 42.54
N GLU A 21 -43.63 -24.60 43.20
CA GLU A 21 -43.04 -23.28 42.99
C GLU A 21 -41.57 -23.24 43.41
N ILE A 22 -41.23 -23.80 44.58
CA ILE A 22 -39.86 -23.91 45.09
C ILE A 22 -38.98 -24.77 44.15
N GLU A 23 -39.46 -25.94 43.75
CA GLU A 23 -38.74 -26.83 42.81
C GLU A 23 -38.49 -26.16 41.47
N HIS A 24 -39.51 -25.52 40.89
CA HIS A 24 -39.38 -24.79 39.62
C HIS A 24 -38.37 -23.65 39.72
N HIS A 25 -38.42 -22.87 40.81
CA HIS A 25 -37.44 -21.81 41.05
C HIS A 25 -36.03 -22.34 41.25
N LEU A 26 -35.83 -23.41 42.03
CA LEU A 26 -34.51 -24.00 42.28
C LEU A 26 -33.92 -24.60 41.00
N ALA A 27 -34.69 -25.39 40.23
CA ALA A 27 -34.23 -25.96 38.97
C ALA A 27 -33.79 -24.87 37.98
N THR A 28 -34.62 -23.83 37.81
CA THR A 28 -34.33 -22.71 36.92
C THR A 28 -33.15 -21.86 37.42
N ASN A 29 -33.01 -21.69 38.73
CA ASN A 29 -31.88 -20.99 39.36
C ASN A 29 -30.57 -21.74 39.12
N VAL A 30 -30.55 -23.06 39.30
CA VAL A 30 -29.38 -23.92 39.01
C VAL A 30 -28.98 -23.82 37.54
N GLN A 31 -29.94 -23.82 36.60
CA GLN A 31 -29.65 -23.63 35.17
C GLN A 31 -29.04 -22.25 34.89
N ARG A 32 -29.63 -21.16 35.41
CA ARG A 32 -29.10 -19.80 35.28
C ARG A 32 -27.70 -19.66 35.87
N ASN A 33 -27.45 -20.24 37.05
CA ASN A 33 -26.13 -20.24 37.68
C ASN A 33 -25.08 -21.03 36.89
N ARG A 34 -25.46 -22.13 36.23
CA ARG A 34 -24.55 -22.87 35.33
C ARG A 34 -24.17 -22.02 34.11
N LEU A 35 -25.14 -21.33 33.51
CA LEU A 35 -24.92 -20.44 32.37
C LEU A 35 -23.98 -19.26 32.74
N VAL A 36 -24.28 -18.52 33.80
CA VAL A 36 -23.42 -17.39 34.25
C VAL A 36 -21.99 -17.84 34.58
N ARG A 37 -21.79 -19.03 35.15
CA ARG A 37 -20.44 -19.59 35.42
C ARG A 37 -19.70 -20.02 34.16
N HIS A 38 -20.42 -20.46 33.12
CA HIS A 38 -19.87 -20.76 31.81
C HIS A 38 -19.45 -19.47 31.11
N ASP A 39 -20.36 -18.51 31.01
CA ASP A 39 -20.15 -17.28 30.24
C ASP A 39 -19.06 -16.40 30.88
N LEU A 40 -18.97 -16.37 32.21
CA LEU A 40 -17.88 -15.71 32.94
C LEU A 40 -16.50 -16.39 32.73
N ARG A 41 -16.47 -17.68 32.38
CA ARG A 41 -15.23 -18.36 31.97
C ARG A 41 -14.85 -17.97 30.55
N VAL A 42 -15.79 -18.06 29.61
CA VAL A 42 -15.57 -17.71 28.20
C VAL A 42 -15.15 -16.24 28.06
N ALA A 43 -15.81 -15.32 28.76
CA ALA A 43 -15.47 -13.90 28.75
C ALA A 43 -14.03 -13.63 29.24
N LYS A 44 -13.54 -14.40 30.23
CA LYS A 44 -12.14 -14.29 30.71
C LYS A 44 -11.14 -14.84 29.70
N GLN A 45 -11.47 -15.96 29.03
CA GLN A 45 -10.61 -16.53 27.99
C GLN A 45 -10.49 -15.58 26.80
N LEU A 46 -11.62 -15.05 26.31
CA LEU A 46 -11.64 -14.03 25.26
C LEU A 46 -10.87 -12.76 25.68
N GLN A 47 -11.00 -12.30 26.92
CA GLN A 47 -10.24 -11.14 27.42
C GLN A 47 -8.72 -11.40 27.43
N GLU A 48 -8.29 -12.62 27.77
CA GLU A 48 -6.86 -13.00 27.76
C GLU A 48 -6.32 -13.12 26.32
N GLU A 49 -7.12 -13.65 25.39
CA GLU A 49 -6.81 -13.72 23.96
C GLU A 49 -6.72 -12.33 23.32
N ASP A 50 -7.67 -11.43 23.64
CA ASP A 50 -7.65 -10.02 23.19
C ASP A 50 -6.38 -9.29 23.65
N LEU A 51 -5.92 -9.54 24.88
CA LEU A 51 -4.71 -8.95 25.43
C LEU A 51 -3.44 -9.51 24.77
N LYS A 52 -3.40 -10.81 24.43
CA LYS A 52 -2.29 -11.42 23.69
C LYS A 52 -2.21 -10.88 22.26
N ALA A 53 -3.32 -10.86 21.54
CA ALA A 53 -3.38 -10.31 20.19
C ALA A 53 -2.94 -8.83 20.13
N ARG A 54 -3.36 -8.00 21.11
CA ARG A 54 -2.88 -6.62 21.25
C ARG A 54 -1.37 -6.54 21.52
N ALA A 55 -0.83 -7.43 22.34
CA ALA A 55 0.60 -7.48 22.62
C ALA A 55 1.42 -7.89 21.38
N GLU A 56 0.97 -8.90 20.64
CA GLU A 56 1.58 -9.35 19.39
C GLU A 56 1.59 -8.23 18.32
N ILE A 57 0.46 -7.56 18.13
CA ILE A 57 0.35 -6.37 17.25
C ILE A 57 1.34 -5.28 17.70
N GLN A 58 1.46 -5.02 19.00
CA GLN A 58 2.38 -4.00 19.52
C GLN A 58 3.86 -4.36 19.34
N GLN A 59 4.25 -5.65 19.39
CA GLN A 59 5.62 -6.05 19.07
C GLN A 59 5.88 -5.90 17.57
N HIS A 60 4.96 -6.35 16.72
CA HIS A 60 5.10 -6.21 15.27
C HIS A 60 5.19 -4.74 14.84
N GLN A 61 4.42 -3.84 15.46
CA GLN A 61 4.53 -2.39 15.26
C GLN A 61 5.93 -1.86 15.62
N LYS A 62 6.51 -2.27 16.75
CA LYS A 62 7.87 -1.86 17.14
C LYS A 62 8.95 -2.41 16.22
N ASP A 63 8.75 -3.60 15.65
CA ASP A 63 9.69 -4.19 14.70
C ASP A 63 9.61 -3.53 13.32
N LEU A 64 8.43 -3.04 12.92
CA LEU A 64 8.27 -2.14 11.77
C LEU A 64 8.90 -0.76 12.03
N GLU A 65 8.60 -0.12 13.18
CA GLU A 65 9.19 1.16 13.57
C GLU A 65 10.74 1.13 13.57
N ARG A 66 11.34 -0.01 13.95
CA ARG A 66 12.80 -0.25 13.85
C ARG A 66 13.28 -0.27 12.39
N GLN A 67 12.63 -1.07 11.54
CA GLN A 67 12.99 -1.18 10.12
C GLN A 67 12.82 0.16 9.39
N ASP A 68 11.73 0.89 9.65
CA ASP A 68 11.51 2.23 9.12
C ASP A 68 12.60 3.22 9.58
N CYS A 69 13.06 3.13 10.84
CA CYS A 69 14.18 3.94 11.34
C CYS A 69 15.53 3.57 10.69
N GLU A 70 15.78 2.30 10.39
CA GLU A 70 16.99 1.84 9.68
C GLU A 70 16.98 2.30 8.21
N ILE A 71 15.85 2.13 7.51
CA ILE A 71 15.63 2.59 6.13
C ILE A 71 15.75 4.11 6.05
N ALA A 72 15.15 4.87 6.97
CA ALA A 72 15.25 6.32 7.01
C ALA A 72 16.69 6.81 7.21
N GLN A 73 17.49 6.12 8.04
CA GLN A 73 18.91 6.41 8.21
C GLN A 73 19.72 6.11 6.94
N GLU A 74 19.46 4.99 6.26
CA GLU A 74 20.13 4.65 5.00
C GLU A 74 19.83 5.69 3.91
N ILE A 75 18.56 6.09 3.76
CA ILE A 75 18.12 7.15 2.84
C ILE A 75 18.80 8.49 3.20
N GLN A 76 18.85 8.86 4.48
CA GLN A 76 19.49 10.09 4.94
C GLN A 76 20.99 10.11 4.62
N VAL A 77 21.70 8.98 4.78
CA VAL A 77 23.12 8.85 4.41
C VAL A 77 23.31 8.94 2.89
N LYS A 78 22.47 8.27 2.09
CA LYS A 78 22.50 8.34 0.62
C LYS A 78 22.30 9.79 0.12
N LEU A 79 21.31 10.50 0.64
CA LEU A 79 21.03 11.89 0.28
C LEU A 79 22.18 12.85 0.67
N VAL A 80 22.83 12.64 1.83
CA VAL A 80 24.00 13.43 2.24
C VAL A 80 25.19 13.19 1.31
N PHE A 81 25.46 11.94 0.94
CA PHE A 81 26.54 11.60 0.01
C PHE A 81 26.27 12.15 -1.40
N GLU A 82 25.05 12.03 -1.92
CA GLU A 82 24.66 12.60 -3.22
C GLU A 82 24.81 14.14 -3.21
N ALA A 83 24.41 14.81 -2.12
CA ALA A 83 24.59 16.25 -1.96
C ALA A 83 26.07 16.66 -1.87
N GLU A 84 26.94 15.85 -1.23
CA GLU A 84 28.38 16.08 -1.20
C GLU A 84 29.01 15.96 -2.60
N GLN A 85 28.63 14.93 -3.38
CA GLN A 85 29.10 14.79 -4.76
C GLN A 85 28.62 15.93 -5.66
N ARG A 86 27.36 16.37 -5.54
CA ARG A 86 26.85 17.55 -6.28
C ARG A 86 27.63 18.81 -5.93
N ARG A 87 27.84 19.11 -4.65
CA ARG A 87 28.63 20.28 -4.23
C ARG A 87 30.07 20.25 -4.75
N LYS A 88 30.68 19.05 -4.84
CA LYS A 88 32.01 18.88 -5.41
C LYS A 88 32.02 19.06 -6.93
N GLN A 89 30.95 18.63 -7.62
CA GLN A 89 30.78 18.89 -9.05
C GLN A 89 30.59 20.40 -9.31
N GLU A 90 29.73 21.07 -8.54
CA GLU A 90 29.55 22.53 -8.56
C GLU A 90 30.89 23.28 -8.35
N GLU A 91 31.73 22.84 -7.40
CA GLU A 91 33.06 23.41 -7.17
C GLU A 91 34.02 23.23 -8.36
N ASN A 92 34.01 22.06 -9.01
CA ASN A 92 34.79 21.81 -10.23
C ASN A 92 34.30 22.67 -11.41
N ASP A 93 32.99 22.76 -11.60
CA ASP A 93 32.37 23.53 -12.69
C ASP A 93 32.60 25.04 -12.50
N GLU A 94 32.56 25.53 -11.25
CA GLU A 94 33.01 26.88 -10.89
C GLU A 94 34.49 27.12 -11.25
N ASP A 95 35.40 26.17 -10.95
CA ASP A 95 36.82 26.31 -11.29
C ASP A 95 37.07 26.30 -12.80
N ILE A 96 36.32 25.49 -13.57
CA ILE A 96 36.33 25.52 -15.03
C ILE A 96 35.85 26.89 -15.54
N ALA A 97 34.77 27.44 -14.98
CA ALA A 97 34.26 28.76 -15.33
C ALA A 97 35.26 29.89 -14.98
N ARG A 98 35.88 29.84 -13.78
CA ARG A 98 36.95 30.77 -13.36
C ARG A 98 38.13 30.73 -14.33
N LEU A 99 38.58 29.53 -14.71
CA LEU A 99 39.69 29.35 -15.65
C LEU A 99 39.36 29.84 -17.07
N LEU A 100 38.13 29.60 -17.55
CA LEU A 100 37.65 30.06 -18.85
C LEU A 100 37.59 31.60 -18.90
N GLN A 101 36.99 32.24 -17.91
CA GLN A 101 36.94 33.70 -17.78
C GLN A 101 38.34 34.33 -17.72
N GLN A 102 39.28 33.70 -17.00
CA GLN A 102 40.65 34.20 -16.95
C GLN A 102 41.38 34.08 -18.31
N LYS A 103 41.11 33.02 -19.08
CA LYS A 103 41.64 32.85 -20.45
C LYS A 103 41.07 33.91 -21.40
N GLU A 104 39.76 34.14 -21.36
CA GLU A 104 39.09 35.18 -22.17
C GLU A 104 39.70 36.56 -21.90
N LEU A 105 39.84 36.96 -20.63
CA LEU A 105 40.48 38.22 -20.22
C LEU A 105 41.96 38.33 -20.64
N GLN A 106 42.66 37.21 -20.89
CA GLN A 106 43.99 37.22 -21.47
C GLN A 106 43.98 37.34 -23.00
N GLU A 107 43.02 36.70 -23.70
CA GLU A 107 42.87 36.86 -25.15
C GLU A 107 42.43 38.28 -25.52
N GLU A 108 41.45 38.84 -24.79
CA GLU A 108 41.07 40.26 -24.84
C GLU A 108 42.29 41.19 -24.81
N LYS A 109 43.21 40.96 -23.86
CA LYS A 109 44.46 41.74 -23.72
C LYS A 109 45.46 41.50 -24.85
N LYS A 110 45.43 40.34 -25.52
CA LYS A 110 46.26 40.06 -26.72
C LYS A 110 45.66 40.72 -27.97
N ARG A 111 44.33 40.60 -28.18
CA ARG A 111 43.59 41.26 -29.25
C ARG A 111 43.76 42.77 -29.22
N LYS A 112 43.61 43.39 -28.04
CA LYS A 112 43.80 44.83 -27.82
C LYS A 112 45.23 45.32 -28.05
N LYS A 113 46.24 44.44 -28.00
CA LYS A 113 47.62 44.74 -28.44
C LYS A 113 47.76 44.67 -29.96
N HIS A 114 47.34 43.56 -30.58
CA HIS A 114 47.47 43.38 -32.03
C HIS A 114 46.75 44.45 -32.87
N TYR A 115 45.63 44.99 -32.38
CA TYR A 115 44.94 46.10 -33.06
C TYR A 115 45.71 47.44 -33.04
N GLY A 116 46.76 47.57 -32.22
CA GLY A 116 47.59 48.77 -32.15
C GLY A 116 48.78 48.80 -33.12
N GLU A 117 49.23 47.66 -33.66
CA GLU A 117 50.45 47.56 -34.48
C GLU A 117 50.17 47.39 -35.98
N SER A 118 48.92 47.14 -36.39
CA SER A 118 48.59 46.81 -37.79
C SER A 118 48.43 48.03 -38.73
N GLN A 119 48.56 49.26 -38.24
CA GLN A 119 48.32 50.48 -39.04
C GLN A 119 49.61 51.15 -39.57
N GLY A 120 50.51 50.37 -40.16
CA GLY A 120 51.47 50.90 -41.13
C GLY A 120 52.84 50.20 -41.23
N HIS A 121 53.03 49.45 -42.31
CA HIS A 121 54.08 49.82 -43.28
C HIS A 121 53.70 49.38 -44.69
N ASN A 122 54.41 49.92 -45.68
CA ASN A 122 54.16 49.73 -47.11
C ASN A 122 55.27 48.92 -47.80
N ALA A 123 54.94 48.41 -49.00
CA ALA A 123 55.81 48.15 -50.16
C ALA A 123 56.96 47.10 -50.09
N TYR A 124 56.98 46.25 -51.13
CA TYR A 124 58.10 46.00 -52.08
C TYR A 124 59.49 45.60 -51.55
N GLU A 125 59.96 44.40 -51.92
CA GLU A 125 60.99 44.21 -52.97
C GLU A 125 61.07 42.72 -53.44
N ASP A 126 61.82 42.48 -54.51
CA ASP A 126 62.15 41.21 -55.16
C ASP A 126 63.44 40.56 -54.60
N SER A 127 63.87 39.45 -55.21
CA SER A 127 65.24 38.90 -55.30
C SER A 127 65.63 37.66 -54.47
N TYR A 128 65.87 36.62 -55.26
CA TYR A 128 66.68 35.40 -55.09
C TYR A 128 67.80 35.38 -54.03
N THR A 129 67.97 34.22 -53.38
CA THR A 129 69.29 33.58 -53.20
C THR A 129 69.15 32.08 -52.88
N GLU A 130 70.20 31.29 -53.11
CA GLU A 130 70.21 29.83 -52.98
C GLU A 130 71.12 29.38 -51.81
N ASN A 131 70.91 28.16 -51.31
CA ASN A 131 71.80 27.35 -50.47
C ASN A 131 72.14 27.86 -49.04
N GLY A 132 71.71 27.08 -48.03
CA GLY A 132 72.06 27.30 -46.62
C GLY A 132 71.55 26.16 -45.71
N GLY A 133 72.45 25.34 -45.17
CA GLY A 133 72.08 24.06 -44.55
C GLY A 133 71.52 24.11 -43.13
N THR A 134 70.63 23.15 -42.84
CA THR A 134 70.51 22.43 -41.54
C THR A 134 70.05 23.23 -40.30
N LYS A 135 68.73 23.19 -39.99
CA LYS A 135 68.09 22.99 -38.64
C LYS A 135 66.63 23.47 -38.58
N LEU A 136 65.69 22.81 -39.28
CA LEU A 136 64.25 23.17 -39.23
C LEU A 136 63.27 21.98 -39.06
N ARG A 137 63.75 20.81 -38.61
CA ARG A 137 62.90 19.61 -38.46
C ARG A 137 61.96 19.65 -37.24
N GLY A 138 62.31 20.36 -36.16
CA GLY A 138 61.49 20.40 -34.94
C GLY A 138 60.26 21.32 -35.02
N MET A 139 60.37 22.46 -35.70
CA MET A 139 59.33 23.51 -35.63
C MET A 139 58.08 23.21 -36.47
N ARG A 140 58.23 22.51 -37.60
CA ARG A 140 57.08 22.18 -38.49
C ARG A 140 56.19 21.06 -37.95
N GLN A 141 56.73 20.16 -37.13
CA GLN A 141 55.97 19.00 -36.64
C GLN A 141 54.81 19.45 -35.74
N ALA A 142 55.08 20.37 -34.82
CA ALA A 142 54.09 20.99 -33.94
C ALA A 142 52.96 21.78 -34.64
N MET A 143 53.05 22.03 -35.96
CA MET A 143 51.98 22.67 -36.76
C MET A 143 51.22 21.68 -37.66
N CYS A 144 51.63 20.41 -37.69
CA CYS A 144 50.89 19.32 -38.33
C CYS A 144 50.20 18.41 -37.30
N ASP A 145 50.65 18.44 -36.03
CA ASP A 145 50.04 17.68 -34.94
C ASP A 145 48.72 18.31 -34.43
N THR A 146 48.44 19.59 -34.71
CA THR A 146 47.23 20.30 -34.24
C THR A 146 45.90 19.72 -34.78
N PRO A 147 45.65 19.55 -36.10
CA PRO A 147 44.39 18.98 -36.59
C PRO A 147 44.20 17.52 -36.14
N ARG A 148 45.30 16.78 -35.97
CA ARG A 148 45.26 15.43 -35.39
C ARG A 148 44.76 15.46 -33.94
N ARG A 149 45.21 16.43 -33.15
CA ARG A 149 44.82 16.55 -31.74
C ARG A 149 43.39 17.07 -31.57
N GLU A 150 42.95 17.93 -32.47
CA GLU A 150 41.54 18.35 -32.59
C GLU A 150 40.64 17.15 -32.93
N GLN A 151 41.08 16.27 -33.83
CA GLN A 151 40.38 15.01 -34.12
C GLN A 151 40.40 14.04 -32.92
N GLU A 152 41.53 13.82 -32.27
CA GLU A 152 41.63 12.95 -31.08
C GLU A 152 40.71 13.43 -29.93
N LEU A 153 40.54 14.74 -29.74
CA LEU A 153 39.58 15.31 -28.78
C LEU A 153 38.12 15.13 -29.22
N SER A 154 37.83 15.28 -30.52
CA SER A 154 36.50 15.07 -31.09
C SER A 154 36.06 13.60 -30.94
N ASP A 155 36.97 12.66 -31.20
CA ASP A 155 36.73 11.22 -31.02
C ASP A 155 36.55 10.86 -29.52
N GLU A 156 37.26 11.54 -28.60
CA GLU A 156 37.10 11.41 -27.15
C GLU A 156 35.80 12.02 -26.59
N GLU A 157 35.26 13.08 -27.20
CA GLU A 157 33.91 13.57 -26.91
C GLU A 157 32.82 12.61 -27.40
N ILE A 158 32.98 12.04 -28.61
CA ILE A 158 32.07 11.01 -29.13
C ILE A 158 32.07 9.77 -28.23
N ALA A 159 33.24 9.30 -27.81
CA ALA A 159 33.37 8.12 -26.94
C ALA A 159 32.70 8.32 -25.58
N ARG A 160 32.91 9.47 -24.92
CA ARG A 160 32.23 9.80 -23.65
C ARG A 160 30.71 9.89 -23.83
N LYS A 161 30.25 10.58 -24.87
CA LYS A 161 28.82 10.75 -25.14
C LYS A 161 28.11 9.41 -25.40
N LEU A 162 28.77 8.47 -26.08
CA LEU A 162 28.26 7.11 -26.28
C LEU A 162 28.19 6.34 -24.95
N GLN A 163 29.22 6.46 -24.10
CA GLN A 163 29.24 5.82 -22.77
C GLN A 163 28.14 6.37 -21.83
N ASP A 164 27.88 7.68 -21.88
CA ASP A 164 26.78 8.31 -21.13
C ASP A 164 25.40 7.84 -21.65
N GLU A 165 25.26 7.66 -22.97
CA GLU A 165 24.04 7.14 -23.60
C GLU A 165 23.79 5.65 -23.26
N GLU A 166 24.84 4.82 -23.20
CA GLU A 166 24.76 3.43 -22.71
C GLU A 166 24.39 3.37 -21.21
N LEU A 167 24.93 4.25 -20.38
CA LEU A 167 24.56 4.34 -18.95
C LEU A 167 23.10 4.76 -18.76
N LEU A 168 22.62 5.75 -19.52
CA LEU A 168 21.22 6.19 -19.50
C LEU A 168 20.27 5.11 -20.01
N ALA A 169 20.65 4.35 -21.05
CA ALA A 169 19.87 3.22 -21.52
C ALA A 169 19.74 2.12 -20.45
N HIS A 170 20.84 1.77 -19.80
CA HIS A 170 20.85 0.80 -18.70
C HIS A 170 20.03 1.27 -17.48
N GLU A 171 20.07 2.56 -17.13
CA GLU A 171 19.21 3.12 -16.06
C GLU A 171 17.72 3.11 -16.46
N ALA A 172 17.41 3.37 -17.73
CA ALA A 172 16.06 3.28 -18.26
C ALA A 172 15.51 1.85 -18.25
N ASP A 173 16.33 0.85 -18.62
CA ASP A 173 15.97 -0.58 -18.55
C ASP A 173 15.74 -1.03 -17.11
N GLN A 174 16.55 -0.59 -16.15
CA GLN A 174 16.32 -0.87 -14.72
C GLN A 174 15.00 -0.26 -14.22
N LYS A 175 14.72 0.99 -14.58
CA LYS A 175 13.44 1.65 -14.24
C LYS A 175 12.25 0.96 -14.90
N ALA A 176 12.37 0.53 -16.16
CA ALA A 176 11.33 -0.23 -16.86
C ALA A 176 11.07 -1.60 -16.21
N ALA A 177 12.13 -2.31 -15.80
CA ALA A 177 12.02 -3.57 -15.08
C ALA A 177 11.34 -3.41 -13.70
N GLN A 178 11.65 -2.33 -12.97
CA GLN A 178 10.99 -2.02 -11.70
C GLN A 178 9.50 -1.71 -11.90
N VAL A 179 9.15 -0.83 -12.86
CA VAL A 179 7.75 -0.51 -13.19
C VAL A 179 6.97 -1.77 -13.60
N ALA A 180 7.58 -2.70 -14.33
CA ALA A 180 6.95 -3.97 -14.69
C ALA A 180 6.67 -4.89 -13.48
N GLN A 181 7.52 -4.87 -12.44
CA GLN A 181 7.26 -5.57 -11.18
C GLN A 181 6.12 -4.89 -10.40
N ASP A 182 6.16 -3.56 -10.28
CA ASP A 182 5.13 -2.79 -9.58
C ASP A 182 3.74 -2.96 -10.25
N GLU A 183 3.69 -3.03 -11.58
CA GLU A 183 2.46 -3.37 -12.33
C GLU A 183 1.97 -4.81 -12.09
N GLU A 184 2.85 -5.77 -11.83
CA GLU A 184 2.41 -7.12 -11.43
C GLU A 184 1.83 -7.11 -10.01
N ILE A 185 2.52 -6.47 -9.06
CA ILE A 185 2.06 -6.32 -7.67
C ILE A 185 0.69 -5.62 -7.64
N ALA A 186 0.53 -4.50 -8.37
CA ALA A 186 -0.73 -3.77 -8.46
C ALA A 186 -1.86 -4.61 -9.08
N ARG A 187 -1.57 -5.42 -10.12
CA ARG A 187 -2.54 -6.37 -10.68
C ARG A 187 -2.92 -7.48 -9.70
N LEU A 188 -1.96 -8.00 -8.93
CA LEU A 188 -2.18 -9.03 -7.91
C LEU A 188 -3.09 -8.52 -6.79
N LEU A 189 -2.75 -7.35 -6.24
CA LEU A 189 -3.48 -6.71 -5.14
C LEU A 189 -4.91 -6.33 -5.56
N MET A 190 -5.08 -5.73 -6.74
CA MET A 190 -6.42 -5.43 -7.29
C MET A 190 -7.21 -6.72 -7.64
N ALA A 191 -6.55 -7.81 -8.05
CA ALA A 191 -7.21 -9.08 -8.29
C ALA A 191 -7.65 -9.77 -6.99
N GLU A 192 -6.89 -9.63 -5.90
CA GLU A 192 -7.27 -10.07 -4.56
C GLU A 192 -8.45 -9.25 -4.02
N GLU A 193 -8.40 -7.92 -4.10
CA GLU A 193 -9.51 -7.04 -3.71
C GLU A 193 -10.80 -7.41 -4.48
N LYS A 194 -10.71 -7.60 -5.81
CA LYS A 194 -11.85 -8.03 -6.63
C LYS A 194 -12.37 -9.43 -6.25
N LYS A 195 -11.52 -10.35 -5.80
CA LYS A 195 -11.95 -11.65 -5.24
C LYS A 195 -12.63 -11.49 -3.88
N ALA A 196 -12.06 -10.66 -2.99
CA ALA A 196 -12.60 -10.37 -1.67
C ALA A 196 -13.97 -9.68 -1.76
N LEU A 197 -14.13 -8.68 -2.63
CA LEU A 197 -15.40 -7.99 -2.90
C LEU A 197 -16.46 -8.91 -3.51
N LYS A 198 -16.09 -9.82 -4.43
CA LYS A 198 -17.02 -10.85 -4.94
C LYS A 198 -17.49 -11.79 -3.83
N LYS A 199 -16.55 -12.35 -3.06
CA LYS A 199 -16.82 -13.22 -1.90
C LYS A 199 -17.66 -12.50 -0.82
N GLY A 200 -17.45 -11.18 -0.65
CA GLY A 200 -18.24 -10.30 0.19
C GLY A 200 -19.68 -10.17 -0.32
N ARG A 201 -19.88 -9.83 -1.60
CA ARG A 201 -21.21 -9.74 -2.23
C ARG A 201 -21.95 -11.09 -2.30
N GLU A 202 -21.25 -12.21 -2.40
CA GLU A 202 -21.85 -13.55 -2.35
C GLU A 202 -22.27 -13.93 -0.92
N ARG A 203 -21.47 -13.56 0.09
CA ARG A 203 -21.86 -13.65 1.51
C ARG A 203 -23.06 -12.75 1.80
N GLU A 204 -23.05 -11.50 1.34
CA GLU A 204 -24.16 -10.55 1.46
C GLU A 204 -25.44 -11.09 0.81
N LYS A 205 -25.38 -11.54 -0.46
CA LYS A 205 -26.52 -12.17 -1.16
C LYS A 205 -27.03 -13.40 -0.42
N SER A 206 -26.16 -14.34 -0.05
CA SER A 206 -26.58 -15.56 0.67
C SER A 206 -27.00 -15.31 2.13
N SER A 207 -26.69 -14.15 2.71
CA SER A 207 -27.28 -13.66 3.96
C SER A 207 -28.63 -12.97 3.74
N PHE A 208 -28.82 -12.26 2.62
CA PHE A 208 -30.09 -11.67 2.22
C PHE A 208 -31.12 -12.75 1.85
N GLU A 209 -30.72 -13.75 1.06
CA GLU A 209 -31.52 -14.94 0.72
C GLU A 209 -31.94 -15.69 1.98
N ARG A 210 -31.02 -15.91 2.92
CA ARG A 210 -31.34 -16.51 4.23
C ARG A 210 -32.27 -15.63 5.06
N ARG A 211 -32.08 -14.30 5.09
CA ARG A 211 -33.02 -13.38 5.76
C ARG A 211 -34.40 -13.38 5.11
N ARG A 212 -34.53 -13.63 3.80
CA ARG A 212 -35.82 -13.79 3.13
C ARG A 212 -36.46 -15.11 3.50
N HIS A 213 -35.73 -16.23 3.36
CA HIS A 213 -36.22 -17.54 3.77
C HIS A 213 -36.60 -17.61 5.26
N ASP A 214 -35.87 -16.94 6.15
CA ASP A 214 -36.22 -16.77 7.58
C ASP A 214 -37.51 -15.96 7.80
N GLN A 215 -37.80 -14.97 6.95
CA GLN A 215 -39.02 -14.17 7.00
C GLN A 215 -40.20 -14.96 6.43
N ASP A 216 -40.03 -15.61 5.29
CA ASP A 216 -41.03 -16.45 4.64
C ASP A 216 -41.40 -17.63 5.55
N TRP A 217 -40.41 -18.32 6.14
CA TRP A 217 -40.62 -19.38 7.13
C TRP A 217 -41.35 -18.89 8.39
N LYS A 218 -41.08 -17.65 8.85
CA LYS A 218 -41.83 -17.05 9.97
C LYS A 218 -43.24 -16.64 9.57
N TYR A 219 -43.45 -16.23 8.31
CA TYR A 219 -44.77 -15.93 7.77
C TYR A 219 -45.61 -17.22 7.71
N ASP A 220 -45.11 -18.27 7.05
CA ASP A 220 -45.70 -19.61 6.98
C ASP A 220 -45.98 -20.17 8.39
N ALA A 221 -45.01 -20.09 9.31
CA ALA A 221 -45.21 -20.55 10.68
C ALA A 221 -46.34 -19.77 11.39
N SER A 222 -46.43 -18.46 11.18
CA SER A 222 -47.48 -17.62 11.78
C SER A 222 -48.85 -17.81 11.14
N GLU A 223 -48.92 -18.10 9.84
CA GLU A 223 -50.17 -18.41 9.13
C GLU A 223 -50.64 -19.84 9.40
N SER A 224 -49.72 -20.79 9.57
CA SER A 224 -49.98 -22.14 10.07
C SER A 224 -50.52 -22.12 11.51
N MET A 225 -49.91 -21.31 12.40
CA MET A 225 -50.42 -21.10 13.76
C MET A 225 -51.84 -20.50 13.76
N ARG A 226 -52.13 -19.53 12.87
CA ARG A 226 -53.49 -18.97 12.71
C ARG A 226 -54.50 -19.97 12.15
N SER A 227 -54.09 -20.77 11.18
CA SER A 227 -54.95 -21.77 10.52
C SER A 227 -55.40 -22.88 11.48
N ARG A 228 -54.60 -23.19 12.51
CA ARG A 228 -54.90 -24.25 13.48
C ARG A 228 -55.93 -23.88 14.56
N SER A 229 -56.45 -22.64 14.58
CA SER A 229 -57.40 -22.17 15.60
C SER A 229 -58.86 -22.08 15.15
N LYS A 230 -59.26 -22.76 14.06
CA LYS A 230 -60.64 -22.69 13.55
C LYS A 230 -61.27 -24.02 13.13
N GLU A 231 -61.11 -25.07 13.94
CA GLU A 231 -61.98 -26.25 13.86
C GLU A 231 -62.24 -26.84 15.25
N GLY A 232 -63.52 -26.97 15.59
CA GLY A 232 -64.03 -27.40 16.91
C GLY A 232 -65.58 -27.44 16.86
N PRO A 233 -66.25 -28.49 17.37
CA PRO A 233 -67.62 -28.80 16.91
C PRO A 233 -68.74 -28.36 17.85
N GLU A 234 -69.92 -28.09 17.29
CA GLU A 234 -71.19 -28.10 18.02
C GLU A 234 -72.18 -29.10 17.39
N THR A 235 -73.03 -29.70 18.24
CA THR A 235 -73.81 -30.89 17.91
C THR A 235 -75.31 -30.62 17.72
N GLN A 236 -75.85 -31.08 16.58
CA GLN A 236 -77.13 -31.82 16.45
C GLN A 236 -78.30 -31.46 17.38
N ARG A 237 -79.47 -31.07 16.81
CA ARG A 237 -80.80 -31.37 17.39
C ARG A 237 -81.98 -31.26 16.40
N HIS A 238 -82.80 -32.32 16.36
CA HIS A 238 -84.16 -32.47 15.76
C HIS A 238 -84.33 -32.17 14.23
N ARG A 239 -84.98 -33.01 13.40
CA ARG A 239 -86.33 -33.63 13.41
C ARG A 239 -87.47 -32.59 13.35
N SER A 240 -88.37 -32.55 12.36
CA SER A 240 -88.56 -33.33 11.11
C SER A 240 -89.26 -32.40 10.05
N ASP A 241 -90.06 -32.75 9.03
CA ASP A 241 -90.72 -33.99 8.54
C ASP A 241 -91.24 -33.84 7.07
N ARG A 242 -92.01 -34.81 6.56
CA ARG A 242 -92.95 -34.76 5.41
C ARG A 242 -92.44 -34.41 3.99
N SER A 243 -92.02 -35.46 3.28
CA SER A 243 -92.73 -36.02 2.11
C SER A 243 -93.59 -35.11 1.20
N SER A 244 -93.11 -34.93 -0.04
CA SER A 244 -93.85 -35.03 -1.31
C SER A 244 -95.20 -34.33 -1.51
N ARG A 245 -95.20 -33.23 -2.27
CA ARG A 245 -95.79 -33.21 -3.63
C ARG A 245 -95.27 -32.05 -4.48
#